data_AF-A0A382AMF4-F1
#
_entry.id   AF-A0A382AMF4-F1
#
_cell.length_a   1.000
_cell.length_b   1.000
_cell.length_c   1.000
_cell.angle_alpha   90.00
_cell.angle_beta   90.00
_cell.angle_gamma   90.00
#
_symmetry.space_group_name_H-M   'P 1'
#
loop_
_entity.id
_entity.type
_entity.pdbx_description
1 polymer ?
#
loop_
_entity_poly.entity_id
_entity_poly.type
_entity_poly.pdbx_seq_one_letter_code
_entity_poly.pdbx_strand_id
1 'polypeptide(L)'
;MTCISRLHFLRNSSTKITLFIFGLVLVFLFSSIFISSVYSIPFISKKEEVEMGRKADKQIVLKFGIYQDKALQLYINTIGQRLVSKLTNKDFKTYHFKLVDSSDINAFALPGGYIYVTRGLLAALNNESELASVIGHEIAHVIFHHGVKNMIRSIGAQIFAIGGAIASPKNAGKWMAISTAMFQQINMGYGREAELESDSQGMMNSVEAGYRPFAMVKFLKNLRSQEIMSGQAYHGFQASHPDTKERIIKAEAFATSLSKKHTNLVDNQKTYLQSLQGLVYGGKAHIKDRRKYKPKYLDIYKVRTG
;
A
#
# COMPACT_ATOMS: atom_id res chain seq x y z
N MET A 1 -35.29 -37.31 62.41
CA MET A 1 -33.94 -37.66 61.92
C MET A 1 -33.78 -37.13 60.50
N THR A 2 -33.16 -35.95 60.39
CA THR A 2 -32.94 -35.18 59.15
C THR A 2 -31.49 -35.34 58.72
N CYS A 3 -31.17 -36.19 57.73
CA CYS A 3 -29.84 -36.16 57.11
C CYS A 3 -29.69 -36.94 55.79
N ILE A 4 -30.57 -36.80 54.78
CA ILE A 4 -30.30 -37.41 53.45
C ILE A 4 -30.78 -36.52 52.29
N SER A 5 -30.44 -35.23 52.29
CA SER A 5 -30.73 -34.35 51.14
C SER A 5 -29.57 -33.43 50.73
N ARG A 6 -28.38 -33.59 51.33
CA ARG A 6 -27.21 -32.72 51.04
C ARG A 6 -26.18 -33.31 50.09
N LEU A 7 -26.19 -34.63 49.85
CA LEU A 7 -25.18 -35.32 49.03
C LEU A 7 -25.46 -35.29 47.51
N HIS A 8 -26.71 -35.17 47.07
CA HIS A 8 -27.03 -35.14 45.64
C HIS A 8 -26.78 -33.77 44.98
N PHE A 9 -26.77 -32.68 45.75
CA PHE A 9 -26.53 -31.33 45.22
C PHE A 9 -25.04 -31.05 44.95
N LEU A 10 -24.15 -31.60 45.78
CA LEU A 10 -22.70 -31.39 45.68
C LEU A 10 -22.03 -32.20 44.55
N ARG A 11 -22.63 -33.32 44.14
CA ARG A 11 -22.10 -34.15 43.04
C ARG A 11 -22.30 -33.50 41.66
N ASN A 12 -23.33 -32.67 41.51
CA ASN A 12 -23.66 -32.03 40.23
C ASN A 12 -23.00 -30.64 40.06
N SER A 13 -22.63 -29.98 41.17
CA SER A 13 -21.91 -28.70 41.12
C SER A 13 -20.44 -28.89 40.74
N SER A 14 -19.79 -29.94 41.25
CA SER A 14 -18.39 -30.26 40.94
C SER A 14 -18.19 -30.51 39.44
N THR A 15 -19.01 -31.35 38.81
CA THR A 15 -18.95 -31.61 37.35
C THR A 15 -19.22 -30.38 36.50
N LYS A 16 -20.14 -29.49 36.92
CA LYS A 16 -20.42 -28.23 36.21
C LYS A 16 -19.24 -27.25 36.31
N ILE A 17 -18.59 -27.19 37.47
CA ILE A 17 -17.39 -26.37 37.68
C ILE A 17 -16.21 -26.93 36.87
N THR A 18 -16.02 -28.26 36.85
CA THR A 18 -14.96 -28.89 36.04
C THR A 18 -15.18 -28.64 34.55
N LEU A 19 -16.41 -28.76 34.03
CA LEU A 19 -16.73 -28.47 32.63
C LEU A 19 -16.56 -26.98 32.28
N PHE A 20 -16.90 -26.07 33.21
CA PHE A 20 -16.71 -24.63 33.02
C PHE A 20 -15.22 -24.24 33.01
N ILE A 21 -14.42 -24.81 33.92
CA ILE A 21 -12.97 -24.59 33.96
C ILE A 21 -12.30 -25.21 32.72
N PHE A 22 -12.72 -26.40 32.28
CA PHE A 22 -12.21 -27.03 31.07
C PHE A 22 -12.56 -26.20 29.81
N GLY A 23 -13.76 -25.61 29.77
CA GLY A 23 -14.17 -24.66 28.73
C GLY A 23 -13.34 -23.37 28.73
N LEU A 24 -13.08 -22.79 29.90
CA LEU A 24 -12.23 -21.61 30.04
C LEU A 24 -10.77 -21.88 29.65
N VAL A 25 -10.23 -23.03 30.04
CA VAL A 25 -8.87 -23.45 29.64
C VAL A 25 -8.79 -23.75 28.15
N LEU A 26 -9.84 -24.32 27.53
CA LEU A 26 -9.92 -24.46 26.07
C LEU A 26 -9.98 -23.11 25.35
N VAL A 27 -10.77 -22.14 25.85
CA VAL A 27 -10.81 -20.78 25.31
C VAL A 27 -9.46 -20.07 25.47
N PHE A 28 -8.78 -20.26 26.60
CA PHE A 28 -7.45 -19.70 26.86
C PHE A 28 -6.34 -20.38 26.04
N LEU A 29 -6.42 -21.69 25.81
CA LEU A 29 -5.49 -22.42 24.95
C LEU A 29 -5.72 -22.08 23.47
N PHE A 30 -6.98 -21.89 23.03
CA PHE A 30 -7.28 -21.41 21.68
C PHE A 30 -6.85 -19.95 21.46
N SER A 31 -6.94 -19.08 22.47
CA SER A 31 -6.45 -17.70 22.34
C SER A 31 -4.91 -17.61 22.37
N SER A 32 -4.24 -18.60 22.98
CA SER A 32 -2.78 -18.64 23.10
C SER A 32 -2.06 -19.23 21.89
N ILE A 33 -2.75 -19.99 21.02
CA ILE A 33 -2.15 -20.66 19.84
C ILE A 33 -2.07 -19.73 18.60
N PHE A 34 -2.64 -18.54 18.64
CA PHE A 34 -2.62 -17.58 17.52
C PHE A 34 -1.53 -16.50 17.60
N ILE A 35 -0.44 -16.74 18.34
CA ILE A 35 0.76 -15.90 18.23
C ILE A 35 1.71 -16.54 17.21
N SER A 36 1.30 -16.51 15.95
CA SER A 36 2.26 -16.52 14.85
C SER A 36 2.24 -15.12 14.24
N SER A 37 3.33 -14.38 14.39
CA SER A 37 3.56 -13.09 13.73
C SER A 37 3.81 -13.26 12.23
N VAL A 38 2.98 -14.06 11.58
CA VAL A 38 2.90 -14.15 10.13
C VAL A 38 1.69 -13.33 9.77
N TYR A 39 1.86 -12.29 8.94
CA TYR A 39 0.78 -11.51 8.33
C TYR A 39 -0.05 -12.37 7.35
N SER A 40 -0.37 -13.60 7.74
CA SER A 40 -1.16 -14.55 6.99
C SER A 40 -2.61 -14.13 7.02
N ILE A 41 -3.21 -14.08 5.84
CA ILE A 41 -4.64 -13.94 5.70
C ILE A 41 -5.20 -15.35 5.76
N PRO A 42 -6.02 -15.70 6.77
CA PRO A 42 -6.37 -17.10 7.09
C PRO A 42 -7.09 -17.86 5.95
N PHE A 43 -7.47 -17.18 4.87
CA PHE A 43 -8.24 -17.75 3.76
C PHE A 43 -7.65 -17.45 2.36
N ILE A 44 -6.50 -16.77 2.27
CA ILE A 44 -5.84 -16.46 1.00
C ILE A 44 -4.36 -16.80 1.11
N SER A 45 -3.94 -17.81 0.36
CA SER A 45 -2.53 -18.18 0.28
C SER A 45 -1.72 -17.16 -0.52
N LYS A 46 -0.40 -17.12 -0.28
CA LYS A 46 0.52 -16.24 -1.04
C LYS A 46 0.43 -16.46 -2.56
N LYS A 47 0.23 -17.71 -3.00
CA LYS A 47 0.09 -18.05 -4.42
C LYS A 47 -1.17 -17.43 -5.03
N GLU A 48 -2.26 -17.46 -4.28
CA GLU A 48 -3.52 -16.86 -4.69
C GLU A 48 -3.43 -15.34 -4.74
N GLU A 49 -2.73 -14.73 -3.79
CA GLU A 49 -2.45 -13.31 -3.78
C GLU A 49 -1.64 -12.84 -5.00
N VAL A 50 -0.59 -13.59 -5.34
CA VAL A 50 0.19 -13.33 -6.57
C VAL A 50 -0.69 -13.44 -7.82
N GLU A 51 -1.57 -14.43 -7.88
CA GLU A 51 -2.49 -14.61 -9.01
C GLU A 51 -3.54 -13.49 -9.11
N MET A 52 -4.06 -13.01 -7.98
CA MET A 52 -4.93 -11.84 -7.93
C MET A 52 -4.21 -10.60 -8.49
N GLY A 53 -2.99 -10.33 -8.02
CA GLY A 53 -2.14 -9.25 -8.51
C GLY A 53 -1.91 -9.32 -10.00
N ARG A 54 -1.52 -10.49 -10.51
CA ARG A 54 -1.25 -10.72 -11.94
C ARG A 54 -2.47 -10.47 -12.83
N LYS A 55 -3.68 -10.78 -12.36
CA LYS A 55 -4.92 -10.49 -13.12
C LYS A 55 -5.29 -9.03 -13.07
N ALA A 56 -5.21 -8.41 -11.89
CA ALA A 56 -5.49 -6.98 -11.72
C ALA A 56 -4.50 -6.11 -12.51
N ASP A 57 -3.22 -6.51 -12.58
CA ASP A 57 -2.19 -5.87 -13.40
C ASP A 57 -2.62 -5.70 -14.86
N LYS A 58 -3.19 -6.74 -15.47
CA LYS A 58 -3.70 -6.66 -16.84
C LYS A 58 -4.74 -5.56 -17.00
N GLN A 59 -5.63 -5.38 -16.02
CA GLN A 59 -6.66 -4.33 -16.04
C GLN A 59 -6.05 -2.94 -15.85
N ILE A 60 -5.04 -2.80 -14.98
CA ILE A 60 -4.32 -1.54 -14.78
C ILE A 60 -3.60 -1.11 -16.05
N VAL A 61 -2.87 -2.03 -16.68
CA VAL A 61 -2.17 -1.76 -17.95
C VAL A 61 -3.16 -1.39 -19.05
N LEU A 62 -4.33 -2.05 -19.12
CA LEU A 62 -5.38 -1.71 -20.08
C LEU A 62 -6.02 -0.35 -19.81
N LYS A 63 -6.18 0.04 -18.53
CA LYS A 63 -6.83 1.30 -18.15
C LYS A 63 -5.90 2.50 -18.32
N PHE A 64 -4.70 2.43 -17.75
CA PHE A 64 -3.79 3.56 -17.64
C PHE A 64 -2.70 3.58 -18.71
N GLY A 65 -2.43 2.45 -19.37
CA GLY A 65 -1.27 2.31 -20.24
C GLY A 65 0.06 2.36 -19.49
N ILE A 66 1.12 1.88 -20.15
CA ILE A 66 2.50 2.05 -19.68
C ILE A 66 3.06 3.30 -20.34
N TYR A 67 3.68 4.18 -19.55
CA TYR A 67 4.36 5.35 -20.09
C TYR A 67 5.59 4.91 -20.88
N GLN A 68 5.72 5.41 -22.12
CA GLN A 68 6.72 4.93 -23.07
C GLN A 68 8.06 5.65 -22.89
N ASP A 69 8.69 5.44 -21.73
CA ASP A 69 10.05 5.90 -21.44
C ASP A 69 10.82 4.80 -20.70
N LYS A 70 11.71 4.12 -21.44
CA LYS A 70 12.48 3.00 -20.91
C LYS A 70 13.51 3.44 -19.86
N ALA A 71 14.10 4.63 -20.02
CA ALA A 71 15.11 5.12 -19.10
C ALA A 71 14.47 5.48 -17.76
N LEU A 72 13.33 6.19 -17.80
CA LEU A 72 12.60 6.56 -16.60
C LEU A 72 11.96 5.35 -15.91
N GLN A 73 11.44 4.39 -16.68
CA GLN A 73 10.95 3.12 -16.14
C GLN A 73 12.07 2.32 -15.44
N LEU A 74 13.28 2.29 -16.01
CA LEU A 74 14.44 1.66 -15.39
C LEU A 74 14.84 2.40 -14.10
N TYR A 75 14.85 3.72 -14.11
CA TYR A 75 15.14 4.55 -12.94
C TYR A 75 14.19 4.25 -11.77
N ILE A 76 12.89 4.22 -12.01
CA ILE A 76 11.89 3.86 -10.99
C ILE A 76 12.10 2.43 -10.48
N ASN A 77 12.38 1.49 -11.38
CA ASN A 77 12.67 0.12 -10.98
C ASN A 77 13.94 0.04 -10.12
N THR A 78 15.00 0.78 -10.44
CA THR A 78 16.23 0.82 -9.63
C THR A 78 15.94 1.30 -8.21
N ILE A 79 15.16 2.37 -8.04
CA ILE A 79 14.76 2.87 -6.71
C ILE A 79 13.94 1.81 -5.97
N GLY A 80 12.93 1.25 -6.63
CA GLY A 80 12.06 0.23 -6.03
C GLY A 80 12.82 -1.03 -5.59
N GLN A 81 13.72 -1.54 -6.44
CA GLN A 81 14.54 -2.70 -6.09
C GLN A 81 15.55 -2.39 -4.98
N ARG A 82 16.09 -1.15 -4.92
CA ARG A 82 16.93 -0.70 -3.81
C ARG A 82 16.16 -0.74 -2.49
N LEU A 83 14.92 -0.27 -2.45
CA LEU A 83 14.04 -0.36 -1.26
C LEU A 83 13.76 -1.82 -0.89
N VAL A 84 13.35 -2.66 -1.85
CA VAL A 84 13.08 -4.08 -1.63
C VAL A 84 14.32 -4.81 -1.10
N SER A 85 15.53 -4.43 -1.51
CA SER A 85 16.77 -5.05 -1.03
C SER A 85 16.99 -4.91 0.49
N LYS A 86 16.30 -3.94 1.13
CA LYS A 86 16.41 -3.65 2.56
C LYS A 86 15.32 -4.27 3.41
N LEU A 87 14.32 -4.90 2.79
CA LEU A 87 13.28 -5.62 3.51
C LEU A 87 13.88 -6.84 4.22
N THR A 88 13.64 -6.94 5.52
CA THR A 88 14.06 -8.08 6.35
C THR A 88 13.27 -9.34 6.00
N ASN A 89 11.98 -9.20 5.73
CA ASN A 89 11.10 -10.29 5.32
C ASN A 89 10.47 -9.98 3.95
N LYS A 90 10.87 -10.74 2.93
CA LYS A 90 10.27 -10.64 1.59
C LYS A 90 9.16 -11.68 1.48
N ASP A 91 7.92 -11.27 1.71
CA ASP A 91 6.77 -12.16 1.57
C ASP A 91 6.55 -12.63 0.13
N PHE A 92 6.96 -11.81 -0.83
CA PHE A 92 6.93 -12.10 -2.27
C PHE A 92 8.33 -12.22 -2.84
N LYS A 93 8.51 -13.17 -3.77
CA LYS A 93 9.79 -13.41 -4.46
C LYS A 93 10.14 -12.30 -5.45
N THR A 94 9.13 -11.61 -5.99
CA THR A 94 9.30 -10.63 -7.07
C THR A 94 8.45 -9.42 -6.78
N TYR A 95 9.04 -8.24 -6.98
CA TYR A 95 8.35 -6.95 -6.95
C TYR A 95 8.47 -6.30 -8.32
N HIS A 96 7.36 -5.73 -8.78
CA HIS A 96 7.20 -5.08 -10.07
C HIS A 96 6.91 -3.60 -9.85
N PHE A 97 7.72 -2.73 -10.44
CA PHE A 97 7.51 -1.28 -10.40
C PHE A 97 7.17 -0.80 -11.81
N LYS A 98 6.02 -0.16 -11.98
CA LYS A 98 5.52 0.24 -13.31
C LYS A 98 5.16 1.72 -13.34
N LEU A 99 5.66 2.42 -14.36
CA LEU A 99 5.28 3.79 -14.66
C LEU A 99 4.06 3.79 -15.59
N VAL A 100 2.96 4.34 -15.12
CA VAL A 100 1.70 4.41 -15.88
C VAL A 100 1.45 5.79 -16.44
N ASP A 101 0.78 5.84 -17.60
CA ASP A 101 0.52 7.06 -18.35
C ASP A 101 -0.71 7.82 -17.81
N SER A 102 -0.64 8.28 -16.56
CA SER A 102 -1.66 9.16 -15.95
C SER A 102 -1.08 10.48 -15.47
N SER A 103 -1.77 11.58 -15.80
CA SER A 103 -1.45 12.92 -15.28
C SER A 103 -1.86 13.14 -13.83
N ASP A 104 -2.63 12.22 -13.25
CA ASP A 104 -3.03 12.31 -11.84
C ASP A 104 -1.82 12.10 -10.94
N ILE A 105 -1.72 12.81 -9.82
CA ILE A 105 -0.70 12.60 -8.79
C ILE A 105 -1.14 11.38 -7.99
N ASN A 106 -0.58 10.21 -8.30
CA ASN A 106 -0.92 8.98 -7.60
C ASN A 106 0.22 7.94 -7.61
N ALA A 107 0.22 7.09 -6.60
CA ALA A 107 0.90 5.80 -6.58
C ALA A 107 -0.04 4.80 -5.91
N PHE A 108 0.08 3.53 -6.28
CA PHE A 108 -0.74 2.50 -5.66
C PHE A 108 -0.07 1.14 -5.79
N ALA A 109 -0.36 0.28 -4.82
CA ALA A 109 0.02 -1.12 -4.86
C ALA A 109 -1.17 -2.05 -5.16
N LEU A 110 -0.87 -3.13 -5.86
CA LEU A 110 -1.71 -4.32 -5.97
C LEU A 110 -1.08 -5.49 -5.21
N PRO A 111 -1.90 -6.46 -4.77
CA PRO A 111 -1.39 -7.67 -4.11
C PRO A 111 -0.35 -8.40 -4.96
N GLY A 112 0.54 -9.16 -4.31
CA GLY A 112 1.53 -9.95 -5.03
C GLY A 112 2.75 -9.18 -5.52
N GLY A 113 3.01 -7.97 -5.00
CA GLY A 113 4.25 -7.24 -5.28
C GLY A 113 4.20 -6.27 -6.46
N TYR A 114 3.03 -5.78 -6.87
CA TYR A 114 2.92 -4.82 -7.98
C TYR A 114 2.74 -3.40 -7.44
N ILE A 115 3.61 -2.49 -7.83
CA ILE A 115 3.60 -1.08 -7.43
C ILE A 115 3.56 -0.22 -8.70
N TYR A 116 2.68 0.77 -8.71
CA TYR A 116 2.48 1.69 -9.82
C TYR A 116 2.76 3.11 -9.39
N VAL A 117 3.43 3.84 -10.25
CA VAL A 117 3.73 5.27 -10.12
C VAL A 117 3.16 5.95 -11.34
N THR A 118 2.44 7.05 -11.17
CA THR A 118 1.94 7.84 -12.31
C THR A 118 2.98 8.86 -12.76
N ARG A 119 2.96 9.25 -14.05
CA ARG A 119 3.78 10.38 -14.51
C ARG A 119 3.41 11.70 -13.80
N GLY A 120 2.14 11.88 -13.43
CA GLY A 120 1.68 13.02 -12.63
C GLY A 120 2.33 13.10 -11.26
N LEU A 121 2.54 11.95 -10.59
CA LEU A 121 3.26 11.91 -9.33
C LEU A 121 4.70 12.36 -9.50
N LEU A 122 5.43 11.82 -10.47
CA LEU A 122 6.83 12.22 -10.72
C LEU A 122 6.96 13.73 -10.92
N ALA A 123 6.00 14.31 -11.61
CA ALA A 123 5.95 15.73 -11.88
C ALA A 123 5.72 16.61 -10.64
N ALA A 124 5.16 16.05 -9.56
CA ALA A 124 4.83 16.76 -8.31
C ALA A 124 5.91 16.64 -7.22
N LEU A 125 6.85 15.68 -7.36
CA LEU A 125 7.92 15.48 -6.40
C LEU A 125 9.15 16.31 -6.75
N ASN A 126 9.97 16.64 -5.75
CA ASN A 126 11.13 17.52 -5.94
C ASN A 126 12.47 16.77 -5.99
N ASN A 127 12.54 15.53 -5.51
CA ASN A 127 13.78 14.76 -5.43
C ASN A 127 13.51 13.25 -5.33
N GLU A 128 14.59 12.46 -5.43
CA GLU A 128 14.52 10.99 -5.41
C GLU A 128 14.08 10.46 -4.05
N SER A 129 14.45 11.12 -2.95
CA SER A 129 14.01 10.72 -1.60
C SER A 129 12.51 10.82 -1.40
N GLU A 130 11.86 11.82 -1.99
CA GLU A 130 10.39 11.95 -1.96
C GLU A 130 9.77 10.78 -2.75
N LEU A 131 10.30 10.44 -3.93
CA LEU A 131 9.85 9.29 -4.71
C LEU A 131 10.07 7.97 -3.97
N ALA A 132 11.24 7.79 -3.37
CA ALA A 132 11.59 6.60 -2.61
C ALA A 132 10.67 6.44 -1.38
N SER A 133 10.31 7.54 -0.72
CA SER A 133 9.37 7.53 0.41
C SER A 133 7.98 7.05 -0.02
N VAL A 134 7.47 7.55 -1.15
CA VAL A 134 6.16 7.12 -1.69
C VAL A 134 6.20 5.66 -2.14
N ILE A 135 7.24 5.23 -2.85
CA ILE A 135 7.39 3.81 -3.23
C ILE A 135 7.53 2.93 -1.98
N GLY A 136 8.27 3.38 -0.96
CA GLY A 136 8.44 2.68 0.31
C GLY A 136 7.10 2.48 1.03
N HIS A 137 6.23 3.49 1.00
CA HIS A 137 4.86 3.42 1.50
C HIS A 137 4.00 2.41 0.74
N GLU A 138 4.06 2.40 -0.59
CA GLU A 138 3.35 1.39 -1.40
C GLU A 138 3.86 -0.03 -1.16
N ILE A 139 5.18 -0.21 -0.99
CA ILE A 139 5.76 -1.49 -0.58
C ILE A 139 5.20 -1.91 0.78
N ALA A 140 5.03 -0.97 1.71
CA ALA A 140 4.48 -1.27 3.03
C ALA A 140 3.02 -1.79 2.95
N HIS A 141 2.18 -1.21 2.08
CA HIS A 141 0.84 -1.76 1.81
C HIS A 141 0.88 -3.20 1.29
N VAL A 142 1.89 -3.55 0.49
CA VAL A 142 2.07 -4.93 0.00
C VAL A 142 2.47 -5.88 1.11
N ILE A 143 3.51 -5.56 1.90
CA ILE A 143 4.02 -6.49 2.93
C ILE A 143 3.01 -6.69 4.06
N PHE A 144 2.19 -5.68 4.35
CA PHE A 144 1.14 -5.80 5.36
C PHE A 144 -0.18 -6.30 4.77
N HIS A 145 -0.21 -6.66 3.49
CA HIS A 145 -1.37 -7.20 2.79
C HIS A 145 -2.62 -6.30 2.90
N HIS A 146 -2.43 -4.98 2.96
CA HIS A 146 -3.51 -4.02 3.16
C HIS A 146 -4.58 -4.10 2.08
N GLY A 147 -4.19 -4.29 0.81
CA GLY A 147 -5.11 -4.46 -0.32
C GLY A 147 -6.07 -5.63 -0.13
N VAL A 148 -5.52 -6.79 0.21
CA VAL A 148 -6.31 -8.01 0.41
C VAL A 148 -7.16 -7.92 1.67
N LYS A 149 -6.59 -7.44 2.79
CA LYS A 149 -7.35 -7.20 4.04
C LYS A 149 -8.54 -6.28 3.79
N ASN A 150 -8.36 -5.21 3.02
CA ASN A 150 -9.45 -4.27 2.76
C ASN A 150 -10.50 -4.83 1.79
N MET A 151 -10.07 -5.57 0.77
CA MET A 151 -10.99 -6.32 -0.09
C MET A 151 -11.86 -7.28 0.74
N ILE A 152 -11.27 -8.01 1.69
CA ILE A 152 -12.03 -8.92 2.57
C ILE A 152 -13.07 -8.16 3.38
N ARG A 153 -12.72 -6.99 3.92
CA ARG A 153 -13.66 -6.12 4.64
C ARG A 153 -14.80 -5.65 3.74
N SER A 154 -14.51 -5.27 2.49
CA SER A 154 -15.49 -4.76 1.52
C SER A 154 -16.46 -5.83 1.03
N ILE A 155 -15.99 -7.05 0.80
CA ILE A 155 -16.79 -8.16 0.27
C ILE A 155 -17.45 -8.99 1.40
N GLY A 156 -16.99 -8.82 2.65
CA GLY A 156 -17.54 -9.49 3.83
C GLY A 156 -17.45 -11.01 3.77
N ALA A 157 -18.41 -11.70 4.40
CA ALA A 157 -18.48 -13.17 4.45
C ALA A 157 -18.65 -13.85 3.06
N GLN A 158 -18.89 -13.09 1.99
CA GLN A 158 -18.94 -13.65 0.64
C GLN A 158 -17.57 -14.22 0.19
N ILE A 159 -16.48 -13.91 0.89
CA ILE A 159 -15.15 -14.46 0.60
C ILE A 159 -15.07 -15.98 0.81
N PHE A 160 -15.90 -16.56 1.69
CA PHE A 160 -15.98 -18.01 1.84
C PHE A 160 -16.46 -18.70 0.54
N ALA A 161 -17.26 -18.01 -0.28
CA ALA A 161 -17.66 -18.49 -1.61
C ALA A 161 -16.59 -18.26 -2.70
N ILE A 162 -15.54 -17.50 -2.38
CA ILE A 162 -14.43 -17.12 -3.26
C ILE A 162 -13.21 -18.02 -3.03
N GLY A 163 -12.93 -18.49 -1.81
CA GLY A 163 -11.81 -19.42 -1.55
C GLY A 163 -11.83 -20.66 -2.46
N GLY A 164 -13.01 -21.24 -2.72
CA GLY A 164 -13.17 -22.32 -3.71
C GLY A 164 -13.13 -21.87 -5.19
N ALA A 165 -13.33 -20.58 -5.46
CA ALA A 165 -13.32 -20.00 -6.81
C ALA A 165 -11.91 -19.58 -7.27
N ILE A 166 -11.04 -19.17 -6.35
CA ILE A 166 -9.65 -18.82 -6.65
C ILE A 166 -8.87 -20.08 -7.05
N ALA A 167 -9.14 -21.22 -6.41
CA ALA A 167 -8.52 -22.50 -6.73
C ALA A 167 -8.95 -23.12 -8.08
N SER A 168 -10.05 -22.67 -8.69
CA SER A 168 -10.57 -23.22 -9.95
C SER A 168 -10.48 -22.22 -11.11
N PRO A 169 -9.57 -22.44 -12.09
CA PRO A 169 -9.46 -21.61 -13.30
C PRO A 169 -10.74 -21.56 -14.15
N LYS A 170 -11.69 -22.49 -13.94
CA LYS A 170 -12.92 -22.63 -14.72
C LYS A 170 -13.98 -21.57 -14.39
N ASN A 171 -13.80 -20.78 -13.32
CA ASN A 171 -14.79 -19.80 -12.86
C ASN A 171 -14.45 -18.35 -13.28
N ALA A 172 -14.41 -18.09 -14.59
CA ALA A 172 -14.05 -16.78 -15.15
C ALA A 172 -14.92 -15.62 -14.62
N GLY A 173 -16.24 -15.84 -14.44
CA GLY A 173 -17.16 -14.81 -13.94
C GLY A 173 -16.88 -14.36 -12.50
N LYS A 174 -16.52 -15.30 -11.60
CA LYS A 174 -16.16 -14.96 -10.20
C LYS A 174 -14.83 -14.22 -10.12
N TRP A 175 -13.87 -14.57 -10.97
CA TRP A 175 -12.59 -13.86 -11.06
C TRP A 175 -12.74 -12.44 -11.60
N MET A 176 -13.68 -12.20 -12.50
CA MET A 176 -14.01 -10.85 -12.95
C MET A 176 -14.50 -9.99 -11.78
N ALA A 177 -15.41 -10.49 -10.95
CA ALA A 177 -15.89 -9.77 -9.77
C ALA A 177 -14.76 -9.41 -8.79
N ILE A 178 -13.85 -10.34 -8.49
CA ILE A 178 -12.67 -10.10 -7.63
C ILE A 178 -11.78 -9.02 -8.23
N SER A 179 -11.48 -9.12 -9.54
CA SER A 179 -10.64 -8.14 -10.22
C SER A 179 -11.26 -6.74 -10.21
N THR A 180 -12.57 -6.63 -10.42
CA THR A 180 -13.30 -5.37 -10.35
C THR A 180 -13.28 -4.80 -8.94
N ALA A 181 -13.46 -5.62 -7.90
CA ALA A 181 -13.39 -5.18 -6.52
C ALA A 181 -11.98 -4.69 -6.15
N MET A 182 -10.92 -5.41 -6.56
CA MET A 182 -9.53 -4.95 -6.40
C MET A 182 -9.27 -3.63 -7.14
N PHE A 183 -9.85 -3.48 -8.33
CA PHE A 183 -9.75 -2.24 -9.09
C PHE A 183 -10.46 -1.07 -8.40
N GLN A 184 -11.65 -1.30 -7.84
CA GLN A 184 -12.37 -0.31 -7.05
C GLN A 184 -11.59 0.08 -5.78
N GLN A 185 -10.89 -0.89 -5.17
CA GLN A 185 -10.11 -0.68 -3.95
C GLN A 185 -9.01 0.38 -4.11
N ILE A 186 -8.40 0.50 -5.30
CA ILE A 186 -7.43 1.56 -5.60
C ILE A 186 -8.04 2.95 -5.39
N ASN A 187 -9.35 3.13 -5.58
CA ASN A 187 -10.01 4.44 -5.49
C ASN A 187 -10.66 4.70 -4.11
N MET A 188 -10.90 3.65 -3.31
CA MET A 188 -11.58 3.77 -2.00
C MET A 188 -10.61 4.08 -0.86
N GLY A 189 -9.32 3.84 -1.09
CA GLY A 189 -8.24 4.06 -0.15
C GLY A 189 -8.20 3.11 1.05
N TYR A 190 -7.21 3.32 1.91
CA TYR A 190 -7.00 2.51 3.11
C TYR A 190 -7.44 3.22 4.39
N GLY A 191 -7.70 2.41 5.44
CA GLY A 191 -8.02 2.93 6.77
C GLY A 191 -6.82 3.61 7.43
N ARG A 192 -7.09 4.50 8.39
CA ARG A 192 -6.09 5.32 9.09
C ARG A 192 -4.94 4.50 9.68
N GLU A 193 -5.23 3.35 10.29
CA GLU A 193 -4.21 2.49 10.88
C GLU A 193 -3.25 1.93 9.82
N ALA A 194 -3.79 1.54 8.66
CA ALA A 194 -2.99 1.03 7.55
C ALA A 194 -2.11 2.11 6.91
N GLU A 195 -2.60 3.35 6.82
CA GLU A 195 -1.80 4.50 6.37
C GLU A 195 -0.65 4.80 7.33
N LEU A 196 -0.91 4.83 8.64
CA LEU A 196 0.12 5.09 9.65
C LEU A 196 1.18 3.99 9.72
N GLU A 197 0.76 2.73 9.61
CA GLU A 197 1.68 1.58 9.52
C GLU A 197 2.56 1.71 8.27
N SER A 198 1.94 2.07 7.13
CA SER A 198 2.64 2.21 5.85
C SER A 198 3.59 3.41 5.81
N ASP A 199 3.22 4.53 6.43
CA ASP A 199 4.09 5.71 6.60
C ASP A 199 5.35 5.32 7.38
N SER A 200 5.16 4.68 8.53
CA SER A 200 6.27 4.31 9.41
C SER A 200 7.21 3.31 8.73
N GLN A 201 6.68 2.24 8.13
CA GLN A 201 7.49 1.24 7.46
C GLN A 201 8.13 1.78 6.17
N GLY A 202 7.41 2.59 5.40
CA GLY A 202 7.92 3.22 4.19
C GLY A 202 9.09 4.15 4.49
N MET A 203 9.02 4.91 5.58
CA MET A 203 10.13 5.73 6.06
C MET A 203 11.32 4.88 6.53
N MET A 204 11.10 3.78 7.25
CA MET A 204 12.18 2.85 7.61
C MET A 204 12.87 2.29 6.36
N ASN A 205 12.09 1.76 5.42
CA ASN A 205 12.61 1.22 4.15
C ASN A 205 13.44 2.24 3.38
N SER A 206 12.98 3.49 3.34
CA SER A 206 13.65 4.58 2.65
C SER A 206 14.98 4.94 3.32
N VAL A 207 15.00 5.05 4.65
CA VAL A 207 16.21 5.37 5.40
C VAL A 207 17.25 4.25 5.33
N GLU A 208 16.83 2.99 5.44
CA GLU A 208 17.71 1.82 5.27
C GLU A 208 18.28 1.74 3.84
N ALA A 209 17.54 2.27 2.86
CA ALA A 209 18.02 2.43 1.50
C ALA A 209 18.98 3.63 1.35
N GLY A 210 19.12 4.50 2.35
CA GLY A 210 20.00 5.68 2.34
C GLY A 210 19.31 7.00 1.95
N TYR A 211 17.98 7.04 1.93
CA TYR A 211 17.18 8.24 1.64
C TYR A 211 16.81 9.00 2.91
N ARG A 212 16.49 10.29 2.76
CA ARG A 212 16.17 11.13 3.93
C ARG A 212 14.77 10.86 4.48
N PRO A 213 14.60 10.71 5.81
CA PRO A 213 13.30 10.43 6.40
C PRO A 213 12.30 11.58 6.27
N PHE A 214 12.77 12.82 6.24
CA PHE A 214 11.91 14.00 6.10
C PHE A 214 11.26 14.14 4.72
N ALA A 215 11.64 13.31 3.75
CA ALA A 215 11.06 13.35 2.42
C ALA A 215 9.57 12.94 2.42
N MET A 216 9.17 11.95 3.22
CA MET A 216 7.75 11.61 3.42
C MET A 216 6.96 12.79 3.99
N VAL A 217 7.50 13.44 5.03
CA VAL A 217 6.88 14.62 5.65
C VAL A 217 6.67 15.72 4.62
N LYS A 218 7.71 16.01 3.82
CA LYS A 218 7.66 17.04 2.78
C LYS A 218 6.61 16.72 1.72
N PHE A 219 6.54 15.47 1.27
CA PHE A 219 5.52 15.01 0.33
C PHE A 219 4.10 15.20 0.88
N LEU A 220 3.81 14.73 2.11
CA LEU A 220 2.49 14.86 2.72
C LEU A 220 2.08 16.34 2.93
N LYS A 221 3.04 17.20 3.32
CA LYS A 221 2.80 18.64 3.41
C LYS A 221 2.48 19.26 2.06
N ASN A 222 3.23 18.91 1.02
CA ASN A 222 3.00 19.42 -0.33
C ASN A 222 1.61 19.01 -0.85
N LEU A 223 1.19 17.77 -0.65
CA LEU A 223 -0.15 17.30 -1.01
C LEU A 223 -1.24 18.11 -0.28
N ARG A 224 -1.09 18.29 1.04
CA ARG A 224 -2.02 19.09 1.85
C ARG A 224 -2.09 20.54 1.37
N SER A 225 -0.96 21.15 1.03
CA SER A 225 -0.94 22.52 0.50
C SER A 225 -1.66 22.64 -0.83
N GLN A 226 -1.47 21.68 -1.75
CA GLN A 226 -2.16 21.66 -3.05
C GLN A 226 -3.69 21.52 -2.89
N GLU A 227 -4.14 20.68 -1.95
CA GLU A 227 -5.56 20.55 -1.61
C GLU A 227 -6.17 21.90 -1.21
N ILE A 228 -5.55 22.56 -0.22
CA ILE A 228 -5.99 23.87 0.28
C ILE A 228 -6.04 24.91 -0.84
N MET A 229 -5.02 24.95 -1.70
CA MET A 229 -4.94 25.91 -2.80
C MET A 229 -5.95 25.64 -3.93
N SER A 230 -6.31 24.38 -4.17
CA SER A 230 -7.23 23.99 -5.24
C SER A 230 -8.71 24.15 -4.86
N GLY A 231 -9.03 24.23 -3.56
CA GLY A 231 -10.40 24.35 -3.06
C GLY A 231 -11.28 23.11 -3.32
N GLN A 232 -10.67 22.00 -3.75
CA GLN A 232 -11.32 20.73 -4.05
C GLN A 232 -10.54 19.60 -3.37
N ALA A 233 -11.25 18.59 -2.85
CA ALA A 233 -10.60 17.36 -2.42
C ALA A 233 -9.94 16.70 -3.65
N TYR A 234 -8.63 16.50 -3.61
CA TYR A 234 -7.88 15.98 -4.76
C TYR A 234 -8.27 14.51 -5.05
N HIS A 235 -8.71 14.21 -6.28
CA HIS A 235 -9.20 12.87 -6.69
C HIS A 235 -8.12 11.80 -6.95
N GLY A 236 -6.84 12.08 -6.69
CA GLY A 236 -5.72 11.15 -6.87
C GLY A 236 -5.23 10.51 -5.56
N PHE A 237 -3.96 10.69 -5.21
CA PHE A 237 -3.32 10.09 -4.02
C PHE A 237 -4.14 10.26 -2.74
N GLN A 238 -4.74 11.43 -2.51
CA GLN A 238 -5.52 11.68 -1.30
C GLN A 238 -6.85 10.90 -1.25
N ALA A 239 -7.44 10.59 -2.40
CA ALA A 239 -8.63 9.73 -2.46
C ALA A 239 -8.30 8.29 -2.08
N SER A 240 -7.11 7.81 -2.46
CA SER A 240 -6.61 6.49 -2.05
C SER A 240 -5.90 6.46 -0.70
N HIS A 241 -5.53 7.62 -0.14
CA HIS A 241 -4.77 7.73 1.11
C HIS A 241 -5.28 8.90 1.97
N PRO A 242 -6.47 8.79 2.58
CA PRO A 242 -7.10 9.89 3.32
C PRO A 242 -6.37 10.29 4.62
N ASP A 243 -6.69 11.48 5.15
CA ASP A 243 -6.22 12.09 6.42
C ASP A 243 -4.73 12.50 6.51
N THR A 244 -4.40 13.73 6.09
CA THR A 244 -3.02 14.23 6.09
C THR A 244 -2.52 14.80 7.42
N LYS A 245 -3.39 15.31 8.33
CA LYS A 245 -2.91 16.12 9.45
C LYS A 245 -2.16 15.28 10.49
N GLU A 246 -2.77 14.19 10.91
CA GLU A 246 -2.15 13.31 11.91
C GLU A 246 -0.94 12.57 11.35
N ARG A 247 -1.04 12.09 10.11
CA ARG A 247 0.07 11.45 9.39
C ARG A 247 1.29 12.36 9.37
N ILE A 248 1.12 13.65 9.04
CA ILE A 248 2.22 14.64 9.09
C ILE A 248 2.85 14.71 10.48
N ILE A 249 2.05 14.83 11.55
CA ILE A 249 2.56 14.94 12.92
C ILE A 249 3.36 13.68 13.32
N LYS A 250 2.82 12.49 13.04
CA LYS A 250 3.47 11.22 13.36
C LYS A 250 4.72 10.99 12.52
N ALA A 251 4.66 11.30 11.23
CA ALA A 251 5.81 11.23 10.33
C ALA A 251 6.92 12.20 10.76
N GLU A 252 6.61 13.41 11.23
CA GLU A 252 7.60 14.36 11.75
C GLU A 252 8.33 13.83 13.00
N ALA A 253 7.57 13.33 13.97
CA ALA A 253 8.14 12.75 15.18
C ALA A 253 9.05 11.56 14.84
N PHE A 254 8.60 10.69 13.93
CA PHE A 254 9.36 9.52 13.53
C PHE A 254 10.59 9.88 12.67
N ALA A 255 10.47 10.85 11.75
CA ALA A 255 11.58 11.33 10.93
C ALA A 255 12.70 11.92 11.79
N THR A 256 12.33 12.65 12.85
CA THR A 256 13.27 13.20 13.83
C THR A 256 14.04 12.09 14.53
N SER A 257 13.36 11.01 14.93
CA SER A 257 13.99 9.83 15.53
C SER A 257 14.95 9.13 14.57
N LEU A 258 14.54 8.90 13.32
CA LEU A 258 15.36 8.23 12.31
C LEU A 258 16.61 9.05 11.95
N SER A 259 16.48 10.37 11.86
CA SER A 259 17.59 11.28 11.51
C SER A 259 18.70 11.30 12.56
N LYS A 260 18.40 10.94 13.81
CA LYS A 260 19.42 10.81 14.87
C LYS A 260 20.22 9.51 14.76
N LYS A 261 19.62 8.48 14.17
CA LYS A 261 20.21 7.13 14.09
C LYS A 261 20.98 6.87 12.79
N HIS A 262 20.68 7.62 11.73
CA HIS A 262 21.25 7.41 10.41
C HIS A 262 21.99 8.64 9.91
N THR A 263 23.18 8.43 9.37
CA THR A 263 24.05 9.47 8.79
C THR A 263 24.25 9.22 7.30
N ASN A 264 24.81 10.19 6.57
CA ASN A 264 25.12 10.08 5.13
C ASN A 264 23.92 9.78 4.22
N LEU A 265 22.75 10.31 4.57
CA LEU A 265 21.53 10.18 3.77
C LEU A 265 21.52 11.17 2.61
N VAL A 266 21.00 10.75 1.46
CA VAL A 266 20.97 11.55 0.23
C VAL A 266 19.57 11.99 -0.15
N ASP A 267 19.43 13.14 -0.82
CA ASP A 267 18.18 13.57 -1.48
C ASP A 267 18.15 13.23 -2.97
N ASN A 268 19.32 13.19 -3.62
CA ASN A 268 19.49 12.97 -5.06
C ASN A 268 18.63 13.88 -5.96
N GLN A 269 18.41 15.14 -5.56
CA GLN A 269 17.58 16.10 -6.30
C GLN A 269 18.04 16.30 -7.74
N LYS A 270 19.34 16.50 -7.98
CA LYS A 270 19.87 16.72 -9.34
C LYS A 270 19.62 15.52 -10.24
N THR A 271 19.95 14.31 -9.77
CA THR A 271 19.73 13.05 -10.49
C THR A 271 18.26 12.85 -10.82
N TYR A 272 17.38 13.13 -9.87
CA TYR A 272 15.94 13.06 -10.05
C TYR A 272 15.47 13.98 -11.17
N LEU A 273 15.80 15.28 -11.09
CA LEU A 273 15.36 16.26 -12.09
C LEU A 273 15.93 15.97 -13.48
N GLN A 274 17.17 15.50 -13.57
CA GLN A 274 17.78 15.07 -14.83
C GLN A 274 17.04 13.86 -15.44
N SER A 275 16.63 12.90 -14.60
CA SER A 275 15.88 11.73 -15.04
C SER A 275 14.48 12.08 -15.56
N LEU A 276 13.92 13.23 -15.14
CA LEU A 276 12.63 13.73 -15.63
C LEU A 276 12.74 14.57 -16.91
N GLN A 277 13.93 14.74 -17.49
CA GLN A 277 14.08 15.51 -18.71
C GLN A 277 13.24 14.90 -19.85
N GLY A 278 12.30 15.67 -20.40
CA GLY A 278 11.37 15.20 -21.43
C GLY A 278 10.09 14.55 -20.90
N LEU A 279 9.87 14.52 -19.58
CA LEU A 279 8.60 14.08 -18.99
C LEU A 279 7.45 14.97 -19.46
N VAL A 280 6.42 14.35 -20.03
CA VAL A 280 5.21 15.07 -20.46
C VAL A 280 4.28 15.26 -19.27
N TYR A 281 4.06 16.53 -18.89
CA TYR A 281 3.15 16.90 -17.81
C TYR A 281 1.82 17.45 -18.34
N GLY A 282 0.72 17.02 -17.72
CA GLY A 282 -0.64 17.25 -18.21
C GLY A 282 -0.94 16.49 -19.51
N GLY A 283 -2.10 16.73 -20.10
CA GLY A 283 -2.48 16.08 -21.36
C GLY A 283 -3.00 14.65 -21.24
N LYS A 284 -3.33 14.08 -22.41
CA LYS A 284 -4.05 12.80 -22.59
C LYS A 284 -3.57 11.68 -21.66
N ALA A 285 -4.49 10.92 -21.10
CA ALA A 285 -4.21 9.72 -20.30
C ALA A 285 -3.90 8.48 -21.16
N HIS A 286 -4.01 8.57 -22.50
CA HIS A 286 -3.81 7.43 -23.41
C HIS A 286 -3.60 7.88 -24.86
N ILE A 287 -2.85 7.08 -25.65
CA ILE A 287 -2.67 7.27 -27.12
C ILE A 287 -4.01 7.42 -27.88
N LYS A 288 -5.10 6.81 -27.37
CA LYS A 288 -6.45 6.84 -28.00
C LYS A 288 -7.35 7.97 -27.49
N ASP A 289 -6.94 8.74 -26.49
CA ASP A 289 -7.73 9.87 -25.99
C ASP A 289 -7.79 10.96 -27.09
N ARG A 290 -8.99 11.38 -27.50
CA ARG A 290 -9.19 12.37 -28.58
C ARG A 290 -9.27 13.81 -28.07
N ARG A 291 -9.25 14.04 -26.75
CA ARG A 291 -9.35 15.38 -26.17
C ARG A 291 -8.08 16.20 -26.49
N LYS A 292 -8.26 17.45 -26.94
CA LYS A 292 -7.14 18.38 -27.19
C LYS A 292 -6.68 18.96 -25.85
N TYR A 293 -5.44 18.69 -25.48
CA TYR A 293 -4.81 19.29 -24.31
C TYR A 293 -3.64 20.15 -24.76
N LYS A 294 -3.51 21.35 -24.19
CA LYS A 294 -2.31 22.17 -24.36
C LYS A 294 -1.24 21.61 -23.40
N PRO A 295 -0.09 21.09 -23.88
CA PRO A 295 0.98 20.69 -22.99
C PRO A 295 1.44 21.91 -22.18
N LYS A 296 1.45 21.80 -20.85
CA LYS A 296 2.15 22.74 -19.99
C LYS A 296 3.49 22.10 -19.67
N TYR A 297 4.55 22.61 -20.29
CA TYR A 297 5.90 22.26 -19.89
C TYR A 297 6.08 22.61 -18.40
N LEU A 298 6.69 21.71 -17.65
CA LEU A 298 7.12 21.99 -16.29
C LEU A 298 8.36 22.87 -16.38
N ASP A 299 8.15 24.17 -16.27
CA ASP A 299 9.20 25.16 -16.12
C ASP A 299 9.57 25.25 -14.63
N ILE A 300 10.21 24.20 -14.09
CA ILE A 300 10.52 24.13 -12.64
C ILE A 300 11.83 24.84 -12.28
N TYR A 301 12.65 25.26 -13.25
CA TYR A 301 13.78 26.14 -12.97
C TYR A 301 14.01 27.07 -14.15
N LYS A 302 13.94 28.39 -13.90
CA LYS A 302 14.38 29.44 -14.83
C LYS A 302 15.63 28.99 -15.58
N VAL A 303 15.52 28.86 -16.89
CA VAL A 303 16.66 28.78 -17.80
C VAL A 303 17.54 30.00 -17.49
N ARG A 304 18.79 29.79 -17.06
CA ARG A 304 19.76 30.88 -17.09
C ARG A 304 19.91 31.26 -18.57
N THR A 305 19.58 32.51 -18.89
CA THR A 305 19.92 33.12 -20.17
C THR A 305 21.43 33.04 -20.35
N GLY A 306 21.85 32.35 -21.41
CA GLY A 306 23.13 32.57 -22.08
C GLY A 306 22.82 33.31 -23.38
#